data_AF-A0A327JXD5-F1
#
_entry.id   AF-A0A327JXD5-F1
#
_cell.length_a   1.000
_cell.length_b   1.000
_cell.length_c   1.000
_cell.angle_alpha   90.00
_cell.angle_beta   90.00
_cell.angle_gamma   90.00
#
_symmetry.space_group_name_H-M   'P 1'
#
loop_
_entity.id
_entity.type
_entity.pdbx_description
1 polymer ?
#
loop_
_entity_poly.entity_id
_entity_poly.type
_entity_poly.pdbx_seq_one_letter_code
_entity_poly.pdbx_strand_id
1 'polypeptide(L)'
;MSLAAADANAWERHGTASGWRGTARVDAQGGCYNGTCSRNITRYGPYGGSMHRSGSVTCNPNTQSCTGHRTTTGPNGGTVTRHGTVYR
;
A
#
# COMPACT_ATOMS: atom_id res chain seq x y z
N MET A 1 -2.81 1.88 24.52
CA MET A 1 -2.95 1.41 23.13
C MET A 1 -1.57 1.43 22.49
N SER A 2 -0.94 0.28 22.25
CA SER A 2 0.38 0.19 21.61
C SER A 2 0.30 0.48 20.10
N LEU A 3 1.33 1.11 19.53
CA LEU A 3 1.57 1.07 18.08
C LEU A 3 2.42 -0.16 17.76
N ALA A 4 1.79 -1.33 17.77
CA ALA A 4 2.37 -2.51 17.15
C ALA A 4 1.53 -2.83 15.91
N ALA A 5 2.19 -2.98 14.77
CA ALA A 5 1.55 -3.63 13.63
C ALA A 5 1.41 -5.11 13.98
N ALA A 6 0.18 -5.59 14.10
CA ALA A 6 -0.07 -7.01 14.32
C ALA A 6 0.44 -7.82 13.13
N ASP A 7 1.07 -8.96 13.41
CA ASP A 7 1.44 -9.90 12.36
C ASP A 7 0.21 -10.31 11.56
N ALA A 8 0.38 -10.35 10.24
CA ALA A 8 -0.67 -10.68 9.31
C ALA A 8 -0.08 -11.58 8.24
N ASN A 9 -0.70 -12.76 8.08
CA ASN A 9 -0.37 -13.67 7.00
C ASN A 9 -0.40 -12.95 5.64
N ALA A 10 0.42 -13.44 4.71
CA ALA A 10 0.39 -12.97 3.33
C ALA A 10 -1.04 -13.05 2.80
N TRP A 11 -1.51 -11.97 2.20
CA TRP A 11 -2.86 -11.85 1.66
C TRP A 11 -2.83 -11.27 0.26
N GLU A 12 -3.85 -11.62 -0.51
CA GLU A 12 -4.15 -11.06 -1.82
C GLU A 12 -5.60 -10.55 -1.83
N ARG A 13 -5.83 -9.45 -2.54
CA ARG A 13 -7.14 -8.84 -2.74
C ARG A 13 -7.25 -8.37 -4.17
N HIS A 14 -8.28 -8.87 -4.84
CA HIS A 14 -8.66 -8.46 -6.19
C HIS A 14 -10.02 -7.77 -6.13
N GLY A 15 -10.22 -6.77 -6.98
CA GLY A 15 -11.50 -6.09 -7.07
C GLY A 15 -11.70 -5.44 -8.42
N THR A 16 -12.94 -5.39 -8.86
CA THR A 16 -13.38 -4.75 -10.09
C THR A 16 -14.50 -3.78 -9.78
N ALA A 17 -14.48 -2.61 -10.41
CA ALA A 17 -15.55 -1.63 -10.31
C ALA A 17 -15.84 -1.08 -11.71
N SER A 18 -17.11 -1.12 -12.12
CA SER A 18 -17.56 -0.65 -13.43
C SER A 18 -18.50 0.54 -13.25
N GLY A 19 -18.39 1.51 -14.15
CA GLY A 19 -19.31 2.64 -14.22
C GLY A 19 -19.38 3.20 -15.64
N TRP A 20 -20.10 4.31 -15.80
CA TRP A 20 -20.29 5.01 -17.08
C TRP A 20 -18.99 5.42 -17.79
N ARG A 21 -17.87 5.50 -17.07
CA ARG A 21 -16.53 5.80 -17.60
C ARG A 21 -15.66 4.56 -17.81
N GLY A 22 -16.25 3.36 -17.83
CA GLY A 22 -15.59 2.08 -18.04
C GLY A 22 -15.32 1.28 -16.75
N THR A 23 -14.52 0.21 -16.88
CA THR A 23 -14.18 -0.72 -15.80
C THR A 23 -12.77 -0.50 -15.29
N ALA A 24 -12.60 -0.39 -13.97
CA ALA A 24 -11.33 -0.40 -13.29
C ALA A 24 -11.14 -1.71 -12.51
N ARG A 25 -9.90 -2.18 -12.42
CA ARG A 25 -9.54 -3.31 -11.54
C ARG A 25 -8.40 -2.94 -10.59
N VAL A 26 -8.33 -3.63 -9.46
CA VAL A 26 -7.22 -3.54 -8.52
C VAL A 26 -6.76 -4.94 -8.16
N ASP A 27 -5.45 -5.11 -8.15
CA ASP A 27 -4.76 -6.24 -7.55
C ASP A 27 -3.90 -5.70 -6.42
N ALA A 28 -4.05 -6.25 -5.23
CA ALA A 28 -3.30 -5.85 -4.06
C ALA A 28 -2.83 -7.09 -3.31
N GLN A 29 -1.61 -7.02 -2.82
CA GLN A 29 -1.03 -8.04 -1.96
C GLN A 29 -0.26 -7.38 -0.83
N GLY A 30 -0.08 -8.08 0.26
CA GLY A 30 0.69 -7.59 1.39
C GLY A 30 0.75 -8.59 2.52
N GLY A 31 1.41 -8.16 3.59
CA GLY A 31 1.58 -8.95 4.80
C GLY A 31 2.24 -8.11 5.87
N CYS A 32 2.19 -8.60 7.11
CA CYS A 32 2.88 -7.99 8.23
C CYS A 32 3.67 -9.07 8.96
N TYR A 33 4.95 -8.82 9.17
CA TYR A 33 5.82 -9.71 9.90
C TYR A 33 6.77 -8.91 10.79
N ASN A 34 6.84 -9.30 12.07
CA ASN A 34 7.74 -8.74 13.07
C ASN A 34 7.65 -7.22 13.16
N GLY A 35 6.42 -6.69 13.27
CA GLY A 35 6.17 -5.24 13.37
C GLY A 35 6.40 -4.45 12.08
N THR A 36 6.69 -5.12 10.96
CA THR A 36 6.82 -4.50 9.63
C THR A 36 5.73 -5.00 8.69
N CYS A 37 4.92 -4.09 8.17
CA CYS A 37 3.93 -4.36 7.14
C CYS A 37 4.42 -3.89 5.77
N SER A 38 4.22 -4.70 4.74
CA SER A 38 4.42 -4.30 3.35
C SER A 38 3.14 -4.46 2.55
N ARG A 39 2.97 -3.60 1.54
CA ARG A 39 1.83 -3.67 0.64
C ARG A 39 2.24 -3.26 -0.78
N ASN A 40 1.82 -4.07 -1.74
CA ASN A 40 1.96 -3.80 -3.16
C ASN A 40 0.58 -3.76 -3.83
N ILE A 41 0.37 -2.81 -4.74
CA ILE A 41 -0.91 -2.62 -5.43
C ILE A 41 -0.64 -2.25 -6.88
N THR A 42 -1.37 -2.90 -7.78
CA THR A 42 -1.52 -2.43 -9.16
C THR A 42 -2.99 -2.11 -9.41
N ARG A 43 -3.26 -0.91 -9.91
CA ARG A 43 -4.59 -0.46 -10.32
C ARG A 43 -4.60 -0.30 -11.82
N TYR A 44 -5.63 -0.83 -12.46
CA TYR A 44 -5.86 -0.73 -13.89
C TYR A 44 -7.08 0.15 -14.10
N GLY A 45 -6.90 1.23 -14.83
CA GLY A 45 -7.94 2.17 -15.20
C GLY A 45 -8.64 1.78 -16.50
N PRO A 46 -9.83 2.34 -16.76
CA PRO A 46 -10.70 1.96 -17.88
C PRO A 46 -10.20 2.26 -19.32
N TYR A 47 -8.95 2.70 -19.50
CA TYR A 47 -8.39 3.05 -20.80
C TYR A 47 -6.92 2.62 -20.93
N GLY A 48 -6.55 1.51 -20.27
CA GLY A 48 -5.19 0.96 -20.32
C GLY A 48 -4.17 1.65 -19.40
N GLY A 49 -4.51 2.80 -18.81
CA GLY A 49 -3.65 3.45 -17.81
C GLY A 49 -3.56 2.62 -16.53
N SER A 50 -2.34 2.32 -16.08
CA SER A 50 -2.11 1.60 -14.82
C SER A 50 -1.38 2.47 -13.79
N MET A 51 -1.64 2.22 -12.51
CA MET A 51 -0.90 2.82 -11.40
C MET A 51 -0.34 1.70 -10.53
N HIS A 52 0.94 1.80 -10.22
CA HIS A 52 1.61 0.88 -9.31
C HIS A 52 1.99 1.58 -8.02
N ARG A 53 1.80 0.90 -6.89
CA ARG A 53 2.09 1.44 -5.57
C ARG A 53 2.63 0.37 -4.64
N SER A 54 3.83 0.58 -4.16
CA SER A 54 4.49 -0.25 -3.15
C SER A 54 4.86 0.59 -1.93
N GLY A 55 4.99 -0.06 -0.78
CA GLY A 55 5.46 0.60 0.43
C GLY A 55 5.51 -0.34 1.62
N SER A 56 6.21 0.11 2.65
CA SER A 56 6.25 -0.57 3.94
C SER A 56 6.12 0.41 5.10
N VAL A 57 5.70 -0.13 6.24
CA VAL A 57 5.61 0.57 7.52
C VAL A 57 6.20 -0.35 8.58
N THR A 58 7.11 0.19 9.39
CA THR A 58 7.68 -0.49 10.56
C THR A 58 7.30 0.27 11.81
N CYS A 59 6.74 -0.44 12.79
CA CYS A 59 6.34 0.12 14.07
C CYS A 59 7.24 -0.40 15.18
N ASN A 60 7.78 0.52 15.99
CA ASN A 60 8.54 0.19 17.18
C ASN A 60 7.67 0.43 18.42
N PRO A 61 7.29 -0.64 19.15
CA PRO A 61 6.44 -0.51 20.32
C PRO A 61 7.14 0.19 21.49
N ASN A 62 8.48 0.15 21.58
CA ASN A 62 9.24 0.78 22.65
C ASN A 62 9.23 2.31 22.54
N THR A 63 9.35 2.81 21.31
CA THR A 63 9.34 4.26 21.02
C THR A 63 7.96 4.76 20.63
N GLN A 64 6.93 3.90 20.66
CA GLN A 64 5.55 4.19 20.26
C GLN A 64 5.49 4.96 18.93
N SER A 65 6.29 4.51 17.96
CA SER A 65 6.42 5.18 16.67
C SER A 65 6.26 4.22 15.51
N CYS A 66 5.72 4.70 14.41
CA CYS A 66 5.69 3.97 13.14
C CYS A 66 6.29 4.84 12.04
N THR A 67 7.29 4.30 11.36
CA THR A 67 7.90 4.94 10.19
C THR A 67 7.56 4.13 8.96
N GLY A 68 7.18 4.81 7.89
CA GLY A 68 6.85 4.15 6.64
C GLY A 68 7.27 4.94 5.42
N HIS A 69 7.30 4.23 4.31
CA HIS A 69 7.53 4.81 3.01
C HIS A 69 6.58 4.22 1.98
N ARG A 70 6.32 4.99 0.92
CA ARG A 70 5.47 4.56 -0.18
C ARG A 70 5.93 5.19 -1.48
N THR A 71 6.12 4.35 -2.47
CA THR A 71 6.39 4.74 -3.86
C THR A 71 5.13 4.54 -4.68
N THR A 72 4.79 5.51 -5.52
CA THR A 72 3.64 5.44 -6.43
C THR A 72 4.07 5.88 -7.81
N THR A 73 3.92 4.99 -8.79
CA THR A 73 4.19 5.26 -10.21
C THR A 73 2.85 5.32 -10.94
N GLY A 74 2.58 6.47 -11.56
CA GLY A 74 1.36 6.71 -12.31
C GLY A 74 1.42 6.19 -13.74
N PRO A 75 0.27 6.25 -14.46
CA PRO A 75 0.15 5.75 -15.83
C PRO A 75 1.05 6.46 -16.84
N ASN A 76 1.49 7.68 -16.53
CA ASN A 76 2.38 8.48 -17.38
C ASN A 76 3.87 8.32 -16.99
N GLY A 77 4.23 7.29 -16.21
CA GLY A 77 5.61 7.01 -15.76
C GLY A 77 6.12 7.88 -14.61
N GLY A 78 5.41 8.96 -14.26
CA GLY A 78 5.75 9.81 -13.13
C GLY A 78 5.74 9.04 -11.81
N THR A 79 6.81 9.16 -11.03
CA THR A 79 6.99 8.45 -9.76
C THR A 79 7.11 9.43 -8.59
N VAL A 80 6.40 9.14 -7.50
CA VAL A 80 6.47 9.90 -6.26
C VAL A 80 6.77 8.96 -5.10
N THR A 81 7.81 9.27 -4.34
CA THR A 81 8.15 8.59 -3.09
C THR A 81 7.82 9.50 -1.92
N ARG A 82 7.17 8.94 -0.89
CA ARG A 82 6.84 9.65 0.34
C ARG A 82 7.32 8.86 1.54
N HIS A 83 7.84 9.57 2.53
CA HIS A 83 8.24 9.02 3.82
C HIS A 83 7.47 9.75 4.91
N GLY A 84 7.22 9.07 6.03
CA GLY A 84 6.58 9.69 7.18
C GLY A 84 6.79 8.87 8.43
N THR A 85 6.81 9.56 9.56
CA THR A 85 6.82 8.95 10.89
C THR A 85 5.67 9.51 11.70
N VAL A 86 4.97 8.64 12.40
CA VAL A 86 3.93 8.98 13.37
C VAL A 86 4.35 8.50 14.75
N TYR A 87 3.96 9.23 15.78
CA TYR A 87 4.24 8.94 17.20
C TYR A 87 2.93 8.95 18.00
N ARG A 88 2.90 8.25 19.14
CA ARG A 88 1.92 8.47 20.23
C ARG A 88 2.62 8.83 21.52
#